data_AF-A0A2J7RSV0-F1
#
_entry.id   AF-A0A2J7RSV0-F1
#
_cell.length_a   1.000
_cell.length_b   1.000
_cell.length_c   1.000
_cell.angle_alpha   90.00
_cell.angle_beta   90.00
_cell.angle_gamma   90.00
#
_symmetry.space_group_name_H-M   'P 1'
#
loop_
_entity.id
_entity.type
_entity.pdbx_description
1 polymer ?
#
loop_
_entity_poly.entity_id
_entity_poly.type
_entity_poly.pdbx_seq_one_letter_code
_entity_poly.pdbx_strand_id
1 'polypeptide(L)'
;MSQYGSLFNTTRIPKINKDSLFQNEYAKHMVVMKGGNFYVFDVFDKDGNILQPADLLACLKYILDDTTPPAEHPIGVLTTENRNTWAKARQHLENIGNVDVLSLIDSGIFTLCFDDVEIAGDLYFLLRHFLHSDGQNRWFDKSFSMLITKDGYAALNFEHSWGDGVAILRYFQDMLKDSSENPRIHPDTKPSNCRPESLVRKLEFKLDDKAKDYVSQGKKNYEAFCNSLHITYIEILNHGRKDCRNFKVSPDSLMQLAFQVAFHKQVGKFVATYESSSTAAFKHGRTETLRPCTMATKTFCEAVNRSNRPSNSELAAMIKKCSEVHVTLTKEAAMGNANGL
;
A
#
# COMPACT_ATOMS: atom_id res chain seq x y z
N MET A 1 -7.88 -13.37 13.24
CA MET A 1 -7.35 -11.98 13.23
C MET A 1 -5.90 -11.91 13.75
N SER A 2 -5.07 -12.94 13.59
CA SER A 2 -3.71 -12.96 14.16
C SER A 2 -2.76 -11.90 13.58
N GLN A 3 -3.05 -11.37 12.39
CA GLN A 3 -2.24 -10.34 11.72
C GLN A 3 -2.57 -8.91 12.19
N TYR A 4 -3.66 -8.69 12.93
CA TYR A 4 -4.14 -7.34 13.23
C TYR A 4 -3.21 -6.57 14.19
N GLY A 5 -2.50 -7.27 15.08
CA GLY A 5 -1.51 -6.64 15.96
C GLY A 5 -0.40 -5.93 15.18
N SER A 6 -0.03 -6.45 14.01
CA SER A 6 1.03 -5.90 13.16
C SER A 6 0.65 -4.64 12.39
N LEU A 7 -0.58 -4.13 12.53
CA LEU A 7 -0.98 -2.86 11.91
C LEU A 7 -0.17 -1.69 12.47
N PHE A 8 -0.01 -1.63 13.78
CA PHE A 8 0.59 -0.49 14.47
C PHE A 8 1.93 -0.85 15.09
N ASN A 9 2.76 0.17 15.30
CA ASN A 9 4.07 0.06 15.95
C ASN A 9 4.98 -1.00 15.33
N THR A 10 4.75 -1.33 14.07
CA THR A 10 5.38 -2.44 13.36
C THR A 10 6.16 -1.94 12.17
N THR A 11 7.31 -2.55 11.92
CA THR A 11 8.12 -2.31 10.74
C THR A 11 8.86 -3.58 10.34
N ARG A 12 9.25 -3.66 9.08
CA ARG A 12 10.16 -4.67 8.56
C ARG A 12 11.60 -4.19 8.69
N ILE A 13 12.43 -4.91 9.43
CA ILE A 13 13.85 -4.60 9.57
C ILE A 13 14.65 -5.38 8.52
N PRO A 14 15.44 -4.71 7.65
CA PRO A 14 16.29 -5.39 6.69
C PRO A 14 17.38 -6.18 7.42
N LYS A 15 17.59 -7.43 7.02
CA LYS A 15 18.67 -8.29 7.53
C LYS A 15 19.29 -9.04 6.36
N ILE A 16 20.54 -9.46 6.53
CA ILE A 16 21.19 -10.29 5.51
C ILE A 16 20.43 -11.61 5.37
N ASN A 17 20.10 -11.98 4.13
CA ASN A 17 19.35 -13.17 3.71
C ASN A 17 17.86 -13.20 4.09
N LYS A 18 17.49 -12.82 5.31
CA LYS A 18 16.09 -12.87 5.77
C LYS A 18 15.78 -11.77 6.77
N ASP A 19 14.95 -10.84 6.33
CA ASP A 19 14.41 -9.74 7.14
C ASP A 19 13.61 -10.24 8.35
N SER A 20 13.40 -9.35 9.32
CA SER A 20 12.61 -9.62 10.53
C SER A 20 11.51 -8.58 10.69
N LEU A 21 10.34 -9.01 11.16
CA LEU A 21 9.31 -8.08 11.63
C LEU A 21 9.66 -7.63 13.05
N PHE A 22 9.62 -6.33 13.29
CA PHE A 22 9.80 -5.72 14.60
C PHE A 22 8.50 -5.03 15.00
N GLN A 23 8.13 -5.14 16.27
CA GLN A 23 6.97 -4.46 16.85
C GLN A 23 7.31 -3.95 18.25
N ASN A 24 6.89 -2.72 18.57
CA ASN A 24 6.98 -2.16 19.93
C ASN A 24 5.64 -1.55 20.36
N GLU A 25 4.78 -2.36 20.97
CA GLU A 25 3.42 -1.99 21.37
C GLU A 25 3.35 -0.87 22.42
N TYR A 26 4.47 -0.51 23.04
CA TYR A 26 4.54 0.54 24.07
C TYR A 26 4.86 1.92 23.51
N ALA A 27 5.24 2.02 22.23
CA ALA A 27 5.58 3.30 21.63
C ALA A 27 4.31 4.16 21.40
N LYS A 28 4.38 5.41 21.87
CA LYS A 28 3.26 6.37 21.89
C LYS A 28 3.34 7.44 20.80
N HIS A 29 4.40 7.44 20.01
CA HIS A 29 4.67 8.47 19.02
C HIS A 29 4.28 8.08 17.61
N MET A 30 3.96 9.11 16.83
CA MET A 30 3.82 9.03 15.38
C MET A 30 5.10 9.52 14.70
N VAL A 31 5.39 8.98 13.51
CA VAL A 31 6.45 9.48 12.64
C VAL A 31 5.79 10.25 11.51
N VAL A 32 6.27 11.46 11.24
CA VAL A 32 5.81 12.29 10.11
C VAL A 32 6.98 12.54 9.16
N MET A 33 6.75 12.43 7.86
CA MET A 33 7.71 12.73 6.80
C MET A 33 7.23 13.91 5.97
N LYS A 34 8.11 14.88 5.72
CA LYS A 34 7.88 16.01 4.82
C LYS A 34 9.19 16.37 4.11
N GLY A 35 9.19 16.35 2.77
CA GLY A 35 10.39 16.63 1.97
C GLY A 35 11.57 15.70 2.28
N GLY A 36 11.31 14.46 2.72
CA GLY A 36 12.35 13.51 3.12
C GLY A 36 12.97 13.77 4.52
N ASN A 37 12.50 14.80 5.23
CA ASN A 37 12.81 15.02 6.64
C ASN A 37 11.85 14.21 7.53
N PHE A 38 12.31 13.81 8.71
CA PHE A 38 11.53 13.03 9.68
C PHE A 38 11.24 13.86 10.93
N TYR A 39 10.03 13.71 11.45
CA TYR A 39 9.55 14.35 12.67
C TYR A 39 8.86 13.30 13.54
N VAL A 40 8.97 13.46 14.86
CA VAL A 40 8.26 12.61 15.83
C VAL A 40 7.62 13.44 16.92
N PHE A 41 6.46 13.01 17.38
CA PHE A 41 5.79 13.51 18.57
C PHE A 41 4.85 12.44 19.12
N ASP A 42 4.60 12.47 20.42
CA ASP A 42 3.64 11.58 21.08
C ASP A 42 2.21 11.91 20.66
N VAL A 43 1.39 10.89 20.40
CA VAL A 43 -0.06 11.03 20.15
C VAL A 43 -0.91 10.45 21.28
N PHE A 44 -0.26 9.84 22.27
CA PHE A 44 -0.86 9.39 23.52
C PHE A 44 -0.21 10.07 24.72
N ASP A 45 -1.00 10.38 25.75
CA ASP A 45 -0.48 10.86 27.03
C ASP A 45 0.17 9.72 27.86
N LYS A 46 0.67 10.07 29.05
CA LYS A 46 1.29 9.11 29.99
C LYS A 46 0.33 8.01 30.43
N ASP A 47 -0.97 8.28 30.47
CA ASP A 47 -2.03 7.39 30.95
C ASP A 47 -2.59 6.52 29.81
N GLY A 48 -2.19 6.77 28.56
CA GLY A 48 -2.58 6.02 27.37
C GLY A 48 -3.79 6.57 26.63
N ASN A 49 -4.26 7.77 26.99
CA ASN A 49 -5.33 8.44 26.25
C ASN A 49 -4.77 9.14 25.02
N ILE A 50 -5.56 9.22 23.95
CA ILE A 50 -5.21 10.02 22.77
C ILE A 50 -5.14 11.49 23.19
N LEU A 51 -4.10 12.22 22.75
CA LEU A 51 -3.98 13.65 23.00
C LEU A 51 -5.19 14.41 22.43
N GLN A 52 -5.43 15.62 22.95
CA GLN A 52 -6.55 16.43 22.47
C GLN A 52 -6.37 16.73 20.97
N PRO A 53 -7.43 16.64 20.15
CA PRO A 53 -7.33 16.87 18.71
C PRO A 53 -6.72 18.22 18.34
N ALA A 54 -6.96 19.27 19.15
CA ALA A 54 -6.37 20.59 18.95
C ALA A 54 -4.84 20.64 19.20
N ASP A 55 -4.31 19.79 20.09
CA ASP A 55 -2.86 19.64 20.32
C ASP A 55 -2.19 18.88 19.17
N LEU A 56 -2.84 17.82 18.69
CA LEU A 56 -2.40 17.08 17.50
C LEU A 56 -2.37 18.00 16.26
N LEU A 57 -3.41 18.82 16.09
CA LEU A 57 -3.48 19.81 15.02
C LEU A 57 -2.35 20.84 15.13
N ALA A 58 -2.01 21.31 16.34
CA ALA A 58 -0.89 22.23 16.54
C ALA A 58 0.46 21.61 16.14
N CYS A 59 0.70 20.35 16.50
CA CYS A 59 1.93 19.63 16.14
C CYS A 59 2.02 19.38 14.62
N LEU A 60 0.92 18.94 14.00
CA LEU A 60 0.88 18.70 12.55
C LEU A 60 1.01 20.01 11.75
N LYS A 61 0.35 21.08 12.19
CA LYS A 61 0.49 22.40 11.58
C LYS A 61 1.91 22.92 11.70
N TYR A 62 2.56 22.75 12.85
CA TYR A 62 3.96 23.12 13.03
C TYR A 62 4.88 22.43 12.01
N ILE A 63 4.67 21.14 11.74
CA ILE A 63 5.43 20.39 10.72
C ILE A 63 5.10 20.87 9.29
N LEU A 64 3.83 21.14 9.00
CA LEU A 64 3.42 21.68 7.70
C LEU A 64 4.01 23.06 7.44
N ASP A 65 4.06 23.92 8.45
CA ASP A 65 4.60 25.29 8.36
C ASP A 65 6.15 25.32 8.41
N ASP A 66 6.83 24.21 8.73
CA ASP A 66 8.30 24.13 8.76
C ASP A 66 8.90 24.39 7.36
N THR A 67 9.78 25.39 7.28
CA THR A 67 10.44 25.84 6.03
C THR A 67 11.77 25.16 5.75
N THR A 68 12.15 24.14 6.53
CA THR A 68 13.33 23.30 6.28
C THR A 68 13.28 22.78 4.83
N PRO A 69 14.37 22.93 4.05
CA PRO A 69 14.40 22.45 2.67
C PRO A 69 14.27 20.92 2.63
N PRO A 70 13.88 20.34 1.48
CA PRO A 70 13.93 18.91 1.29
C PRO A 70 15.32 18.36 1.63
N ALA A 71 15.37 17.18 2.24
CA ALA A 71 16.62 16.56 2.66
C ALA A 71 17.54 16.33 1.44
N GLU A 72 18.77 16.84 1.51
CA GLU A 72 19.78 16.64 0.45
C GLU A 72 20.08 15.15 0.24
N HIS A 73 20.10 14.39 1.34
CA HIS A 73 20.29 12.94 1.37
C HIS A 73 19.09 12.25 2.04
N PRO A 74 17.97 12.04 1.33
CA PRO A 74 16.75 11.51 1.91
C PRO A 74 16.89 10.02 2.22
N ILE A 75 16.99 9.69 3.51
CA ILE A 75 17.25 8.32 4.01
C ILE A 75 16.11 7.35 3.67
N GLY A 76 14.88 7.85 3.49
CA GLY A 76 13.72 7.04 3.13
C GLY A 76 13.93 6.19 1.87
N VAL A 77 14.70 6.70 0.89
CA VAL A 77 14.97 5.99 -0.37
C VAL A 77 15.68 4.65 -0.15
N LEU A 78 16.45 4.51 0.93
CA LEU A 78 17.17 3.27 1.23
C LEU A 78 16.21 2.10 1.51
N THR A 79 14.96 2.37 1.90
CA THR A 79 13.94 1.32 2.09
C THR A 79 13.46 0.70 0.78
N THR A 80 13.79 1.31 -0.38
CA THR A 80 13.49 0.79 -1.72
C THR A 80 14.54 -0.16 -2.28
N GLU A 81 15.71 -0.24 -1.64
CA GLU A 81 16.85 -1.00 -2.14
C GLU A 81 16.64 -2.52 -2.07
N ASN A 82 17.52 -3.23 -2.78
CA ASN A 82 17.68 -4.67 -2.55
C ASN A 82 17.89 -4.93 -1.05
N ARG A 83 17.21 -5.95 -0.49
CA ARG A 83 17.17 -6.16 0.97
C ARG A 83 18.55 -6.37 1.61
N ASN A 84 19.48 -7.03 0.92
CA ASN A 84 20.85 -7.18 1.40
C ASN A 84 21.66 -5.88 1.30
N THR A 85 21.42 -5.07 0.27
CA THR A 85 22.02 -3.72 0.16
C THR A 85 21.51 -2.82 1.28
N TRP A 86 20.19 -2.80 1.49
CA TRP A 86 19.58 -2.02 2.56
C TRP A 86 20.06 -2.50 3.93
N ALA A 87 20.15 -3.80 4.19
CA ALA A 87 20.67 -4.33 5.45
C ALA A 87 22.10 -3.83 5.75
N LYS A 88 22.98 -3.77 4.75
CA LYS A 88 24.35 -3.25 4.90
C LYS A 88 24.37 -1.74 5.14
N ALA A 89 23.55 -0.98 4.41
CA ALA A 89 23.46 0.47 4.57
C ALA A 89 22.86 0.85 5.93
N ARG A 90 21.82 0.13 6.38
CA ARG A 90 21.23 0.30 7.71
C ARG A 90 22.24 -0.01 8.82
N GLN A 91 22.96 -1.13 8.73
CA GLN A 91 24.01 -1.46 9.70
C GLN A 91 25.09 -0.37 9.75
N HIS A 92 25.45 0.20 8.60
CA HIS A 92 26.40 1.31 8.54
C HIS A 92 25.85 2.57 9.25
N LEU A 93 24.59 2.94 9.00
CA LEU A 93 23.92 4.05 9.69
C LEU A 93 23.89 3.86 11.22
N GLU A 94 23.61 2.64 11.68
CA GLU A 94 23.65 2.26 13.10
C GLU A 94 25.07 2.46 13.66
N ASN A 95 26.10 1.96 12.98
CA ASN A 95 27.51 2.06 13.40
C ASN A 95 28.03 3.50 13.51
N ILE A 96 27.53 4.42 12.69
CA ILE A 96 27.89 5.85 12.77
C ILE A 96 27.00 6.67 13.71
N GLY A 97 26.16 5.99 14.50
CA GLY A 97 25.44 6.58 15.63
C GLY A 97 24.00 6.99 15.36
N ASN A 98 23.31 6.36 14.41
CA ASN A 98 21.88 6.61 14.13
C ASN A 98 20.91 5.59 14.77
N VAL A 99 21.39 4.76 15.72
CA VAL A 99 20.58 3.71 16.36
C VAL A 99 19.28 4.27 16.95
N ASP A 100 19.37 5.35 17.73
CA ASP A 100 18.19 5.94 18.39
C ASP A 100 17.19 6.52 17.39
N VAL A 101 17.69 7.17 16.33
CA VAL A 101 16.85 7.76 15.27
C VAL A 101 16.11 6.67 14.50
N LEU A 102 16.81 5.61 14.11
CA LEU A 102 16.20 4.46 13.44
C LEU A 102 15.19 3.75 14.35
N SER A 103 15.51 3.58 15.64
CA SER A 103 14.60 2.98 16.62
C SER A 103 13.31 3.79 16.76
N LEU A 104 13.37 5.13 16.75
CA LEU A 104 12.18 5.98 16.79
C LEU A 104 11.31 5.79 15.54
N ILE A 105 11.92 5.70 14.35
CA ILE A 105 11.18 5.47 13.10
C ILE A 105 10.52 4.08 13.13
N ASP A 106 11.28 3.06 13.52
CA ASP A 106 10.84 1.66 13.54
C ASP A 106 9.66 1.44 14.48
N SER A 107 9.69 2.04 15.68
CA SER A 107 8.67 1.82 16.72
C SER A 107 7.43 2.69 16.59
N GLY A 108 7.47 3.78 15.80
CA GLY A 108 6.33 4.69 15.66
C GLY A 108 5.02 3.99 15.27
N ILE A 109 3.87 4.53 15.64
CA ILE A 109 2.57 3.84 15.47
C ILE A 109 2.30 3.53 13.98
N PHE A 110 2.49 4.53 13.12
CA PHE A 110 2.58 4.42 11.65
C PHE A 110 3.34 5.65 11.15
N THR A 111 3.56 5.74 9.83
CA THR A 111 4.20 6.91 9.22
C THR A 111 3.17 7.78 8.49
N LEU A 112 3.11 9.07 8.78
CA LEU A 112 2.32 10.05 8.04
C LEU A 112 3.24 10.77 7.05
N CYS A 113 2.90 10.84 5.76
CA CYS A 113 3.69 11.53 4.75
C CYS A 113 2.90 12.72 4.20
N PHE A 114 3.42 13.93 4.40
CA PHE A 114 2.90 15.13 3.75
C PHE A 114 3.66 15.37 2.45
N ASP A 115 2.94 15.28 1.34
CA ASP A 115 3.49 15.50 0.00
C ASP A 115 3.08 16.88 -0.52
N ASP A 116 4.08 17.69 -0.86
CA ASP A 116 3.90 19.02 -1.45
C ASP A 116 3.65 18.93 -2.97
N VAL A 117 2.63 18.16 -3.32
CA VAL A 117 2.13 18.00 -4.69
C VAL A 117 0.62 18.15 -4.70
N GLU A 118 0.08 18.59 -5.82
CA GLU A 118 -1.37 18.60 -6.08
C GLU A 118 -1.65 17.54 -7.15
N ILE A 119 -2.64 16.68 -6.91
CA ILE A 119 -3.10 15.70 -7.90
C ILE A 119 -3.86 16.41 -9.02
N ALA A 120 -4.63 17.44 -8.69
CA ALA A 120 -5.40 18.25 -9.66
C ALA A 120 -6.26 17.41 -10.63
N GLY A 121 -6.79 16.28 -10.16
CA GLY A 121 -7.62 15.36 -10.94
C GLY A 121 -6.86 14.41 -11.89
N ASP A 122 -5.52 14.45 -11.96
CA ASP A 122 -4.74 13.50 -12.75
C ASP A 122 -4.64 12.14 -12.03
N LEU A 123 -5.52 11.22 -12.40
CA LEU A 123 -5.55 9.88 -11.83
C LEU A 123 -4.33 9.02 -12.21
N TYR A 124 -3.66 9.27 -13.34
CA TYR A 124 -2.43 8.57 -13.69
C TYR A 124 -1.30 8.97 -12.73
N PHE A 125 -1.17 10.28 -12.49
CA PHE A 125 -0.24 10.79 -11.50
C PHE A 125 -0.57 10.27 -10.10
N LEU A 126 -1.84 10.29 -9.68
CA LEU A 126 -2.28 9.77 -8.38
C LEU A 126 -1.84 8.31 -8.15
N LEU A 127 -2.09 7.42 -9.12
CA LEU A 127 -1.76 6.01 -8.99
C LEU A 127 -0.25 5.78 -8.84
N ARG A 128 0.57 6.47 -9.64
CA ARG A 128 2.04 6.38 -9.54
C ARG A 128 2.55 6.98 -8.23
N HIS A 129 1.99 8.12 -7.83
CA HIS A 129 2.39 8.84 -6.63
C HIS A 129 2.10 8.10 -5.34
N PHE A 130 0.94 7.44 -5.22
CA PHE A 130 0.60 6.63 -4.05
C PHE A 130 1.19 5.22 -4.06
N LEU A 131 1.52 4.67 -5.23
CA LEU A 131 2.20 3.37 -5.31
C LEU A 131 3.68 3.47 -4.95
N HIS A 132 4.42 4.36 -5.62
CA HIS A 132 5.89 4.37 -5.56
C HIS A 132 6.50 5.77 -5.37
N SER A 133 5.91 6.81 -5.96
CA SER A 133 6.49 8.17 -6.03
C SER A 133 7.99 8.15 -6.41
N ASP A 134 8.80 9.03 -5.84
CA ASP A 134 10.26 9.08 -5.96
C ASP A 134 11.00 8.36 -4.80
N GLY A 135 10.25 7.83 -3.82
CA GLY A 135 10.77 7.12 -2.66
C GLY A 135 11.49 7.99 -1.62
N GLN A 136 11.60 9.31 -1.84
CA GLN A 136 12.35 10.21 -0.96
C GLN A 136 11.53 10.58 0.28
N ASN A 137 10.21 10.68 0.16
CA ASN A 137 9.28 11.02 1.25
C ASN A 137 8.46 9.81 1.72
N ARG A 138 9.09 8.63 1.82
CA ARG A 138 8.45 7.36 2.20
C ARG A 138 9.36 6.54 3.12
N TRP A 139 8.76 5.74 3.99
CA TRP A 139 9.44 4.66 4.73
C TRP A 139 8.76 3.33 4.42
N PHE A 140 9.15 2.69 3.32
CA PHE A 140 8.44 1.52 2.78
C PHE A 140 8.51 0.27 3.66
N ASP A 141 9.41 0.26 4.66
CA ASP A 141 9.49 -0.81 5.64
C ASP A 141 8.38 -0.73 6.70
N LYS A 142 7.73 0.43 6.88
CA LYS A 142 6.67 0.59 7.89
C LYS A 142 5.49 -0.32 7.56
N SER A 143 4.83 -0.87 8.59
CA SER A 143 3.59 -1.65 8.41
C SER A 143 2.63 -0.98 7.42
N PHE A 144 2.40 0.33 7.61
CA PHE A 144 1.84 1.20 6.60
C PHE A 144 2.25 2.67 6.80
N SER A 145 2.12 3.44 5.72
CA SER A 145 2.18 4.89 5.70
C SER A 145 0.83 5.46 5.24
N MET A 146 0.36 6.50 5.92
CA MET A 146 -0.73 7.36 5.44
C MET A 146 -0.12 8.48 4.62
N LEU A 147 -0.51 8.59 3.35
CA LEU A 147 -0.02 9.58 2.40
C LEU A 147 -1.09 10.67 2.26
N ILE A 148 -0.70 11.95 2.33
CA ILE A 148 -1.60 13.09 2.17
C ILE A 148 -0.96 14.11 1.23
N THR A 149 -1.61 14.41 0.11
CA THR A 149 -1.19 15.45 -0.83
C THR A 149 -1.68 16.83 -0.38
N LYS A 150 -1.10 17.88 -0.94
CA LYS A 150 -1.45 19.27 -0.61
C LYS A 150 -2.92 19.60 -0.89
N ASP A 151 -3.50 19.00 -1.92
CA ASP A 151 -4.92 19.12 -2.28
C ASP A 151 -5.84 18.11 -1.58
N GLY A 152 -5.33 17.38 -0.58
CA GLY A 152 -6.13 16.57 0.35
C GLY A 152 -6.47 15.16 -0.12
N TYR A 153 -5.90 14.69 -1.23
CA TYR A 153 -5.99 13.27 -1.57
C TYR A 153 -5.20 12.46 -0.55
N ALA A 154 -5.76 11.33 -0.13
CA ALA A 154 -5.15 10.45 0.85
C ALA A 154 -5.16 8.98 0.43
N ALA A 155 -4.13 8.25 0.83
CA ALA A 155 -4.00 6.81 0.60
C ALA A 155 -3.23 6.11 1.72
N LEU A 156 -3.39 4.79 1.81
CA LEU A 156 -2.52 3.94 2.61
C LEU A 156 -1.56 3.17 1.69
N ASN A 157 -0.26 3.28 1.95
CA ASN A 157 0.79 2.46 1.32
C ASN A 157 1.32 1.49 2.39
N PHE A 158 1.34 0.19 2.14
CA PHE A 158 1.61 -0.79 3.20
C PHE A 158 2.63 -1.86 2.78
N GLU A 159 3.45 -2.28 3.73
CA GLU A 159 4.42 -3.36 3.55
C GLU A 159 3.69 -4.71 3.57
N HIS A 160 3.97 -5.61 2.62
CA HIS A 160 3.14 -6.80 2.43
C HIS A 160 3.56 -8.00 3.30
N SER A 161 4.78 -8.05 3.84
CA SER A 161 5.29 -9.27 4.49
C SER A 161 4.59 -9.63 5.80
N TRP A 162 4.02 -8.65 6.51
CA TRP A 162 3.37 -8.88 7.81
C TRP A 162 1.94 -9.41 7.71
N GLY A 163 1.25 -9.28 6.57
CA GLY A 163 -0.14 -9.71 6.44
C GLY A 163 -0.72 -9.72 5.03
N ASP A 164 -1.95 -10.19 4.90
CA ASP A 164 -2.63 -10.41 3.59
C ASP A 164 -3.52 -9.24 3.16
N GLY A 165 -3.37 -8.07 3.78
CA GLY A 165 -4.16 -6.87 3.45
C GLY A 165 -5.57 -6.81 4.05
N VAL A 166 -6.12 -7.91 4.57
CA VAL A 166 -7.47 -7.90 5.22
C VAL A 166 -7.52 -6.94 6.41
N ALA A 167 -6.46 -6.90 7.21
CA ALA A 167 -6.35 -5.97 8.33
C ALA A 167 -6.30 -4.51 7.87
N ILE A 168 -5.54 -4.22 6.79
CA ILE A 168 -5.47 -2.88 6.17
C ILE A 168 -6.83 -2.46 5.61
N LEU A 169 -7.51 -3.33 4.86
CA LEU A 169 -8.82 -3.01 4.28
C LEU A 169 -9.85 -2.71 5.37
N ARG A 170 -9.86 -3.50 6.45
CA ARG A 170 -10.75 -3.26 7.59
C ARG A 170 -10.43 -1.92 8.27
N TYR A 171 -9.15 -1.65 8.54
CA TYR A 171 -8.72 -0.39 9.13
C TYR A 171 -9.09 0.81 8.25
N PHE A 172 -8.84 0.72 6.94
CA PHE A 172 -9.18 1.77 5.98
C PHE A 172 -10.68 2.10 5.97
N GLN A 173 -11.54 1.07 5.97
CA GLN A 173 -12.99 1.24 6.02
C GLN A 173 -13.46 1.89 7.33
N ASP A 174 -12.94 1.43 8.47
CA ASP A 174 -13.30 1.97 9.79
C ASP A 174 -12.80 3.42 9.93
N MET A 175 -11.57 3.72 9.49
CA MET A 175 -10.98 5.06 9.49
C MET A 175 -11.77 6.02 8.59
N LEU A 176 -12.10 5.61 7.35
CA LEU A 176 -12.87 6.44 6.42
C LEU A 176 -14.26 6.75 6.98
N LYS A 177 -14.91 5.74 7.56
CA LYS A 177 -16.22 5.92 8.18
C LYS A 177 -16.15 6.87 9.37
N ASP A 178 -15.25 6.63 10.32
CA ASP A 178 -15.15 7.45 11.54
C ASP A 178 -14.74 8.90 11.23
N SER A 179 -13.78 9.11 10.32
CA SER A 179 -13.35 10.45 9.93
C SER A 179 -14.43 11.24 9.17
N SER A 180 -15.30 10.56 8.42
CA SER A 180 -16.40 11.20 7.67
C SER A 180 -17.62 11.47 8.56
N GLU A 181 -17.98 10.53 9.44
CA GLU A 181 -19.18 10.62 10.28
C GLU A 181 -18.92 11.35 11.61
N ASN A 182 -17.72 11.21 12.18
CA ASN A 182 -17.33 11.75 13.49
C ASN A 182 -16.01 12.54 13.45
N PRO A 183 -15.87 13.56 12.58
CA PRO A 183 -14.64 14.34 12.49
C PRO A 183 -14.29 14.98 13.86
N ARG A 184 -13.04 14.77 14.31
CA ARG A 184 -12.55 15.30 15.60
C ARG A 184 -12.13 16.77 15.52
N ILE A 185 -11.89 17.25 14.30
CA ILE A 185 -11.55 18.64 13.97
C ILE A 185 -12.31 19.04 12.71
N HIS A 186 -12.57 20.34 12.55
CA HIS A 186 -13.20 20.94 11.38
C HIS A 186 -12.26 21.98 10.75
N PRO A 187 -12.50 22.44 9.50
CA PRO A 187 -11.65 23.45 8.85
C PRO A 187 -11.45 24.73 9.66
N ASP A 188 -12.44 25.12 10.46
CA ASP A 188 -12.37 26.31 11.31
C ASP A 188 -11.74 26.07 12.69
N THR A 189 -11.49 24.80 13.06
CA THR A 189 -10.86 24.44 14.33
C THR A 189 -9.48 25.09 14.42
N LYS A 190 -9.23 25.79 15.52
CA LYS A 190 -7.94 26.40 15.79
C LYS A 190 -7.02 25.41 16.50
N PRO A 191 -5.72 25.39 16.17
CA PRO A 191 -4.71 24.72 16.99
C PRO A 191 -4.81 25.19 18.45
N SER A 192 -4.48 24.31 19.40
CA SER A 192 -4.37 24.73 20.80
C SER A 192 -3.18 25.68 21.00
N ASN A 193 -3.10 26.29 22.19
CA ASN A 193 -1.96 27.11 22.61
C ASN A 193 -0.82 26.26 23.22
N CYS A 194 -0.73 24.97 22.88
CA CYS A 194 0.43 24.17 23.29
C CYS A 194 1.70 24.73 22.61
N ARG A 195 2.88 24.31 23.10
CA ARG A 195 4.18 24.69 22.52
C ARG A 195 4.66 23.58 21.59
N PRO A 196 4.21 23.48 20.34
CA PRO A 196 4.55 22.37 19.45
C PRO A 196 6.06 22.24 19.22
N GLU A 197 6.83 23.33 19.31
CA GLU A 197 8.30 23.31 19.24
C GLU A 197 8.98 22.52 20.37
N SER A 198 8.26 22.30 21.47
CA SER A 198 8.73 21.46 22.59
C SER A 198 8.23 20.02 22.53
N LEU A 199 7.24 19.75 21.67
CA LEU A 199 6.58 18.44 21.52
C LEU A 199 7.05 17.70 20.27
N VAL A 200 7.30 18.44 19.19
CA VAL A 200 7.75 17.92 17.91
C VAL A 200 9.26 17.95 17.85
N ARG A 201 9.85 16.79 17.61
CA ARG A 201 11.28 16.64 17.38
C ARG A 201 11.54 16.30 15.91
N LYS A 202 12.25 17.17 15.20
CA LYS A 202 12.87 16.81 13.92
C LYS A 202 14.04 15.85 14.18
N LEU A 203 14.09 14.75 13.45
CA LEU A 203 15.16 13.76 13.55
C LEU A 203 16.30 14.13 12.62
N GLU A 204 17.52 14.16 13.15
CA GLU A 204 18.74 14.47 12.40
C GLU A 204 19.58 13.21 12.26
N PHE A 205 19.96 12.88 11.03
CA PHE A 205 20.83 11.74 10.74
C PHE A 205 22.29 12.18 10.66
N LYS A 206 23.18 11.42 11.30
CA LYS A 206 24.63 11.52 11.09
C LYS A 206 24.98 10.80 9.79
N LEU A 207 25.54 11.52 8.82
CA LEU A 207 25.89 10.99 7.51
C LEU A 207 27.36 11.24 7.20
N ASP A 208 28.12 10.16 7.05
CA ASP A 208 29.44 10.18 6.41
C ASP A 208 29.30 10.00 4.89
N ASP A 209 30.41 10.10 4.16
CA ASP A 209 30.38 10.03 2.70
C ASP A 209 29.85 8.68 2.19
N LYS A 210 30.13 7.60 2.92
CA LYS A 210 29.59 6.27 2.60
C LYS A 210 28.07 6.19 2.75
N ALA A 211 27.49 6.81 3.79
CA ALA A 211 26.04 6.90 3.94
C ALA A 211 25.41 7.72 2.81
N LYS A 212 26.03 8.86 2.44
CA LYS A 212 25.59 9.69 1.31
C LYS A 212 25.66 8.94 -0.02
N ASP A 213 26.70 8.13 -0.23
CA ASP A 213 26.84 7.28 -1.41
C ASP A 213 25.74 6.23 -1.50
N TYR A 214 25.39 5.57 -0.39
CA TYR A 214 24.25 4.66 -0.36
C TYR A 214 22.95 5.37 -0.78
N VAL A 215 22.69 6.57 -0.27
CA VAL A 215 21.49 7.35 -0.62
C VAL A 215 21.50 7.74 -2.10
N SER A 216 22.63 8.27 -2.60
CA SER A 216 22.78 8.65 -4.01
C SER A 216 22.60 7.47 -4.95
N GLN A 217 23.13 6.30 -4.61
CA GLN A 217 22.93 5.08 -5.40
C GLN A 217 21.49 4.58 -5.32
N GLY A 218 20.88 4.62 -4.13
CA GLY A 218 19.47 4.28 -3.92
C GLY A 218 18.53 5.12 -4.77
N LYS A 219 18.75 6.44 -4.82
CA LYS A 219 18.00 7.36 -5.70
C LYS A 219 18.08 6.93 -7.16
N LYS A 220 19.30 6.70 -7.68
CA LYS A 220 19.52 6.30 -9.07
C LYS A 220 18.84 4.96 -9.40
N ASN A 221 18.99 3.98 -8.51
CA ASN A 221 18.41 2.65 -8.70
C ASN A 221 16.88 2.71 -8.70
N TYR A 222 16.30 3.44 -7.76
CA TYR A 222 14.86 3.56 -7.63
C TYR A 222 14.24 4.38 -8.76
N GLU A 223 14.89 5.46 -9.19
CA GLU A 223 14.47 6.22 -10.36
C GLU A 223 14.44 5.35 -11.62
N ALA A 224 15.48 4.54 -11.85
CA ALA A 224 15.51 3.59 -12.97
C ALA A 224 14.37 2.56 -12.89
N PHE A 225 14.08 2.04 -11.69
CA PHE A 225 12.95 1.15 -11.45
C PHE A 225 11.60 1.84 -11.75
N CYS A 226 11.37 3.03 -11.20
CA CYS A 226 10.14 3.80 -11.42
C CYS A 226 9.93 4.16 -12.90
N ASN A 227 11.01 4.41 -13.64
CA ASN A 227 10.96 4.70 -15.08
C ASN A 227 10.69 3.46 -15.94
N SER A 228 10.96 2.25 -15.42
CA SER A 228 10.63 0.99 -16.10
C SER A 228 9.17 0.56 -15.93
N LEU A 229 8.44 1.17 -15.00
CA LEU A 229 7.07 0.81 -14.66
C LEU A 229 6.06 1.68 -15.42
N HIS A 230 5.19 1.02 -16.20
CA HIS A 230 4.03 1.65 -16.83
C HIS A 230 2.75 1.28 -16.08
N ILE A 231 1.95 2.30 -15.73
CA ILE A 231 0.66 2.14 -15.05
C ILE A 231 -0.40 2.86 -15.88
N THR A 232 -1.53 2.20 -16.07
CA THR A 232 -2.73 2.78 -16.69
C THR A 232 -3.96 2.33 -15.93
N TYR A 233 -5.08 3.02 -16.12
CA TYR A 233 -6.37 2.61 -15.61
C TYR A 233 -7.43 2.71 -16.71
N ILE A 234 -8.54 2.00 -16.51
CA ILE A 234 -9.72 2.06 -17.35
C ILE A 234 -10.93 2.12 -16.43
N GLU A 235 -11.78 3.14 -16.60
CA GLU A 235 -13.03 3.27 -15.86
C GLU A 235 -14.19 2.74 -16.70
N ILE A 236 -14.89 1.74 -16.15
CA ILE A 236 -16.13 1.20 -16.73
C ILE A 236 -17.29 1.68 -15.85
N LEU A 237 -17.90 2.81 -16.23
CA LEU A 237 -18.90 3.49 -15.40
C LEU A 237 -20.34 2.96 -15.61
N ASN A 238 -20.63 2.42 -16.79
CA ASN A 238 -22.00 2.09 -17.22
C ASN A 238 -22.39 0.62 -17.02
N HIS A 239 -21.46 -0.22 -16.55
CA HIS A 239 -21.70 -1.64 -16.34
C HIS A 239 -21.12 -2.07 -15.00
N GLY A 240 -21.87 -2.87 -14.23
CA GLY A 240 -21.41 -3.30 -12.92
C GLY A 240 -22.13 -4.51 -12.36
N ARG A 241 -22.11 -4.62 -11.03
CA ARG A 241 -22.67 -5.78 -10.30
C ARG A 241 -24.16 -5.99 -10.56
N LYS A 242 -24.93 -4.93 -10.82
CA LYS A 242 -26.37 -5.03 -11.11
C LYS A 242 -26.64 -5.76 -12.43
N ASP A 243 -25.90 -5.43 -13.48
CA ASP A 243 -26.03 -6.10 -14.79
C ASP A 243 -25.64 -7.57 -14.70
N CYS A 244 -24.51 -7.85 -14.04
CA CYS A 244 -24.03 -9.21 -13.83
C CYS A 244 -25.08 -10.10 -13.13
N ARG A 245 -25.78 -9.56 -12.12
CA ARG A 245 -26.90 -10.25 -11.44
C ARG A 245 -28.05 -10.57 -12.39
N ASN A 246 -28.45 -9.62 -13.24
CA ASN A 246 -29.52 -9.82 -14.22
C ASN A 246 -29.18 -10.94 -15.22
N PHE A 247 -27.90 -11.05 -15.61
CA PHE A 247 -27.43 -12.11 -16.51
C PHE A 247 -27.06 -13.42 -15.81
N LYS A 248 -27.15 -13.48 -14.47
CA LYS A 248 -26.74 -14.61 -13.63
C LYS A 248 -25.27 -15.00 -13.85
N VAL A 249 -24.40 -14.00 -13.92
CA VAL A 249 -22.94 -14.13 -14.09
C VAL A 249 -22.24 -13.50 -12.88
N SER A 250 -21.18 -14.14 -12.40
CA SER A 250 -20.33 -13.57 -11.35
C SER A 250 -19.59 -12.33 -11.88
N PRO A 251 -19.70 -11.15 -11.23
CA PRO A 251 -18.97 -9.95 -11.64
C PRO A 251 -17.46 -10.17 -11.68
N ASP A 252 -16.95 -10.94 -10.73
CA ASP A 252 -15.54 -11.27 -10.60
C ASP A 252 -15.07 -12.16 -11.76
N SER A 253 -15.82 -13.23 -12.04
CA SER A 253 -15.52 -14.09 -13.19
C SER A 253 -15.59 -13.34 -14.53
N LEU A 254 -16.53 -12.41 -14.67
CA LEU A 254 -16.63 -11.59 -15.87
C LEU A 254 -15.39 -10.71 -16.07
N MET A 255 -14.89 -10.10 -14.99
CA MET A 255 -13.66 -9.30 -15.03
C MET A 255 -12.44 -10.17 -15.38
N GLN A 256 -12.32 -11.33 -14.75
CA GLN A 256 -11.24 -12.28 -15.05
C GLN A 256 -11.29 -12.79 -16.49
N LEU A 257 -12.48 -13.09 -17.01
CA LEU A 257 -12.68 -13.44 -18.41
C LEU A 257 -12.27 -12.30 -19.34
N ALA A 258 -12.60 -11.05 -19.00
CA ALA A 258 -12.18 -9.88 -19.78
C ALA A 258 -10.65 -9.78 -19.86
N PHE A 259 -9.92 -10.04 -18.77
CA PHE A 259 -8.46 -10.11 -18.80
C PHE A 259 -7.92 -11.22 -19.71
N GLN A 260 -8.51 -12.43 -19.64
CA GLN A 260 -8.13 -13.54 -20.52
C GLN A 260 -8.35 -13.19 -22.00
N VAL A 261 -9.49 -12.58 -22.34
CA VAL A 261 -9.83 -12.18 -23.70
C VAL A 261 -8.89 -11.07 -24.20
N ALA A 262 -8.65 -10.05 -23.37
CA ALA A 262 -7.77 -8.94 -23.71
C ALA A 262 -6.35 -9.43 -23.98
N PHE A 263 -5.80 -10.27 -23.10
CA PHE A 263 -4.46 -10.82 -23.26
C PHE A 263 -4.37 -11.74 -24.50
N HIS A 264 -5.32 -12.66 -24.68
CA HIS A 264 -5.34 -13.55 -25.84
C HIS A 264 -5.48 -12.76 -27.15
N LYS A 265 -6.30 -11.70 -27.19
CA LYS A 265 -6.46 -10.84 -28.37
C LYS A 265 -5.18 -10.07 -28.70
N GLN A 266 -4.44 -9.61 -27.71
CA GLN A 266 -3.22 -8.84 -27.89
C GLN A 266 -2.01 -9.72 -28.25
N VAL A 267 -1.90 -10.91 -27.67
CA VAL A 267 -0.67 -11.74 -27.71
C VAL A 267 -0.86 -13.07 -28.44
N GLY A 268 -2.10 -13.55 -28.60
CA GLY A 268 -2.42 -14.84 -29.22
C GLY A 268 -2.00 -16.06 -28.38
N LYS A 269 -1.81 -15.88 -27.07
CA LYS A 269 -1.35 -16.93 -26.14
C LYS A 269 -2.20 -16.96 -24.87
N PHE A 270 -2.12 -18.09 -24.16
CA PHE A 270 -2.64 -18.26 -22.80
C PHE A 270 -1.46 -18.34 -21.83
N VAL A 271 -1.60 -17.75 -20.64
CA VAL A 271 -0.52 -17.65 -19.66
C VAL A 271 -1.03 -17.97 -18.26
N ALA A 272 -0.10 -18.38 -17.39
CA ALA A 272 -0.38 -18.56 -15.97
C ALA A 272 -0.99 -17.27 -15.41
N THR A 273 -2.22 -17.38 -14.89
CA THR A 273 -2.95 -16.26 -14.28
C THR A 273 -3.12 -16.57 -12.80
N TYR A 274 -2.85 -15.58 -11.95
CA TYR A 274 -2.98 -15.65 -10.51
C TYR A 274 -4.09 -14.71 -10.05
N GLU A 275 -4.98 -15.20 -9.20
CA GLU A 275 -5.90 -14.39 -8.43
C GLU A 275 -5.86 -14.84 -6.97
N SER A 276 -5.81 -13.89 -6.03
CA SER A 276 -5.70 -14.21 -4.61
C SER A 276 -7.08 -14.57 -4.02
N SER A 277 -7.15 -15.65 -3.26
CA SER A 277 -8.33 -16.03 -2.47
C SER A 277 -7.97 -16.10 -0.99
N SER A 278 -8.77 -15.47 -0.13
CA SER A 278 -8.50 -15.48 1.31
C SER A 278 -8.88 -16.82 1.92
N THR A 279 -7.99 -17.38 2.75
CA THR A 279 -8.28 -18.56 3.60
C THR A 279 -8.44 -18.15 5.07
N ALA A 280 -8.70 -16.87 5.36
CA ALA A 280 -8.79 -16.32 6.71
C ALA A 280 -9.92 -16.91 7.59
N ALA A 281 -10.79 -17.75 7.02
CA ALA A 281 -11.74 -18.57 7.76
C ALA A 281 -11.07 -19.66 8.62
N PHE A 282 -9.84 -20.06 8.29
CA PHE A 282 -9.06 -21.04 9.04
C PHE A 282 -8.12 -20.40 10.07
N LYS A 283 -7.74 -21.16 11.10
CA LYS A 283 -6.74 -20.73 12.10
C LYS A 283 -5.42 -20.43 11.37
N HIS A 284 -4.93 -19.19 11.49
CA HIS A 284 -3.75 -18.69 10.79
C HIS A 284 -3.82 -18.82 9.25
N GLY A 285 -5.03 -18.82 8.70
CA GLY A 285 -5.24 -18.77 7.26
C GLY A 285 -4.53 -17.58 6.63
N ARG A 286 -4.09 -17.78 5.39
CA ARG A 286 -3.36 -16.81 4.57
C ARG A 286 -4.14 -16.58 3.28
N THR A 287 -3.50 -16.82 2.15
CA THR A 287 -4.09 -16.77 0.82
C THR A 287 -3.87 -18.10 0.10
N GLU A 288 -4.83 -18.48 -0.72
CA GLU A 288 -4.72 -19.53 -1.73
C GLU A 288 -4.81 -18.89 -3.12
N THR A 289 -4.31 -19.60 -4.14
CA THR A 289 -4.32 -19.15 -5.52
C THR A 289 -5.53 -19.67 -6.27
N LEU A 290 -6.37 -18.76 -6.77
CA LEU A 290 -7.31 -19.03 -7.84
C LEU A 290 -6.60 -18.96 -9.20
N ARG A 291 -6.96 -19.86 -10.13
CA ARG A 291 -6.37 -19.95 -11.49
C ARG A 291 -7.43 -19.66 -12.56
N PRO A 292 -7.66 -18.39 -12.94
CA PRO A 292 -8.76 -18.02 -13.85
C PRO A 292 -8.57 -18.43 -15.32
N CYS A 293 -7.32 -18.75 -15.71
CA CYS A 293 -7.04 -19.34 -17.02
C CYS A 293 -7.43 -20.83 -17.01
N THR A 294 -8.66 -21.12 -17.42
CA THR A 294 -9.26 -22.46 -17.43
C THR A 294 -9.58 -22.88 -18.87
N MET A 295 -9.93 -24.15 -19.08
CA MET A 295 -10.40 -24.60 -20.40
C MET A 295 -11.68 -23.88 -20.86
N ALA A 296 -12.55 -23.48 -19.92
CA ALA A 296 -13.74 -22.71 -20.25
C ALA A 296 -13.40 -21.31 -20.76
N THR A 297 -12.51 -20.59 -20.06
CA THR A 297 -12.08 -19.24 -20.48
C THR A 297 -11.27 -19.29 -21.77
N LYS A 298 -10.40 -20.30 -21.96
CA LYS A 298 -9.72 -20.57 -23.23
C LYS A 298 -10.70 -20.75 -24.40
N THR A 299 -11.68 -21.63 -24.24
CA THR A 299 -12.69 -21.91 -25.29
C THR A 299 -13.43 -20.63 -25.69
N PHE A 300 -13.82 -19.79 -24.72
CA PHE A 300 -14.46 -18.51 -25.01
C PHE A 300 -13.51 -17.55 -25.77
N CYS A 301 -12.26 -17.43 -25.33
CA CYS A 301 -11.27 -16.54 -25.96
C CYS A 301 -11.00 -16.92 -27.43
N GLU A 302 -10.91 -18.21 -27.74
CA GLU A 302 -10.77 -18.70 -29.12
C GLU A 302 -12.04 -18.44 -29.94
N ALA A 303 -13.21 -18.65 -29.34
CA ALA A 303 -14.50 -18.46 -29.99
C ALA A 303 -14.82 -16.99 -30.31
N VAL A 304 -14.50 -16.06 -29.41
CA VAL A 304 -14.81 -14.63 -29.60
C VAL A 304 -13.84 -13.93 -30.56
N ASN A 305 -12.61 -14.45 -30.71
CA ASN A 305 -11.57 -13.84 -31.54
C ASN A 305 -11.45 -14.45 -32.96
N ARG A 306 -12.18 -15.53 -33.29
CA ARG A 306 -12.11 -16.16 -34.63
C ARG A 306 -13.03 -15.46 -35.65
N SER A 307 -12.68 -15.54 -36.94
CA SER A 307 -13.45 -14.91 -38.03
C SER A 307 -14.88 -15.46 -38.17
N ASN A 308 -15.06 -16.78 -37.99
CA ASN A 308 -16.39 -17.42 -37.95
C ASN A 308 -16.95 -17.40 -36.52
N ARG A 309 -17.19 -16.19 -35.99
CA ARG A 309 -17.63 -15.97 -34.60
C ARG A 309 -19.00 -16.64 -34.33
N PRO A 310 -19.17 -17.37 -33.21
CA PRO A 310 -20.49 -17.91 -32.83
C PRO A 310 -21.55 -16.84 -32.64
N SER A 311 -22.82 -17.25 -32.62
CA SER A 311 -23.94 -16.37 -32.32
C SER A 311 -23.84 -15.76 -30.92
N ASN A 312 -24.51 -14.62 -30.71
CA ASN A 312 -24.55 -13.97 -29.39
C ASN A 312 -25.12 -14.88 -28.29
N SER A 313 -26.06 -15.76 -28.64
CA SER A 313 -26.65 -16.72 -27.70
C SER A 313 -25.62 -17.77 -27.24
N GLU A 314 -24.83 -18.31 -28.18
CA GLU A 314 -23.76 -19.26 -27.88
C GLU A 314 -22.66 -18.62 -27.03
N LEU A 315 -22.26 -17.39 -27.36
CA LEU A 315 -21.28 -16.64 -26.57
C LEU A 315 -21.79 -16.35 -25.16
N ALA A 316 -23.07 -15.98 -25.00
CA ALA A 316 -23.68 -15.78 -23.70
C ALA A 316 -23.70 -17.07 -22.85
N ALA A 317 -23.94 -18.23 -23.48
CA ALA A 317 -23.86 -19.53 -22.80
C ALA A 317 -22.42 -19.86 -22.36
N MET A 318 -21.42 -19.56 -23.20
CA MET A 318 -20.00 -19.74 -22.83
C MET A 318 -19.58 -18.82 -21.68
N ILE A 319 -20.05 -17.57 -21.63
CA ILE A 319 -19.80 -16.65 -20.49
C ILE A 319 -20.36 -17.24 -19.19
N LYS A 320 -21.61 -17.75 -19.23
CA LYS A 320 -22.20 -18.42 -18.07
C LYS A 320 -21.38 -19.63 -17.62
N LYS A 321 -20.88 -20.44 -18.57
CA LYS A 321 -20.02 -21.58 -18.25
C LYS A 321 -18.71 -21.14 -17.58
N CYS A 322 -18.06 -20.08 -18.07
CA CYS A 322 -16.88 -19.51 -17.44
C CYS A 322 -17.18 -19.09 -15.99
N SER A 323 -18.33 -18.43 -15.79
CA SER A 323 -18.80 -18.03 -14.46
C SER A 323 -19.02 -19.19 -13.51
N GLU A 324 -19.63 -20.28 -13.96
CA GLU A 324 -19.86 -21.47 -13.14
C GLU A 324 -18.54 -22.10 -12.69
N VAL A 325 -17.60 -22.27 -13.62
CA VAL A 325 -16.28 -22.85 -13.33
C VAL A 325 -15.53 -21.97 -12.34
N HIS A 326 -15.48 -20.65 -12.59
CA HIS A 326 -14.78 -19.71 -11.72
C HIS A 326 -15.35 -19.71 -10.30
N VAL A 327 -16.68 -19.67 -10.15
CA VAL A 327 -17.35 -19.69 -8.84
C VAL A 327 -17.06 -20.99 -8.06
N THR A 328 -16.98 -22.13 -8.74
CA THR A 328 -16.59 -23.40 -8.11
C THR A 328 -15.15 -23.30 -7.59
N LEU A 329 -14.22 -22.86 -8.44
CA LEU A 329 -12.81 -22.70 -8.04
C LEU A 329 -12.65 -21.69 -6.89
N THR A 330 -13.42 -20.59 -6.87
CA THR A 330 -13.39 -19.61 -5.78
C THR A 330 -13.80 -20.26 -4.45
N LYS A 331 -14.85 -21.09 -4.46
CA LYS A 331 -15.30 -21.82 -3.26
C LYS A 331 -14.26 -22.82 -2.79
N GLU A 332 -13.65 -23.55 -3.71
CA GLU A 332 -12.59 -24.52 -3.40
C GLU A 332 -11.36 -23.82 -2.78
N ALA A 333 -10.90 -22.73 -3.40
CA ALA A 333 -9.76 -21.95 -2.91
C ALA A 333 -10.03 -21.35 -1.53
N ALA A 334 -11.22 -20.80 -1.29
CA ALA A 334 -11.61 -20.27 0.02
C ALA A 334 -11.65 -21.36 1.12
N MET A 335 -11.85 -22.61 0.73
CA MET A 335 -11.83 -23.78 1.62
C MET A 335 -10.44 -24.45 1.71
N GLY A 336 -9.40 -23.86 1.11
CA GLY A 336 -8.04 -24.42 1.12
C GLY A 336 -7.86 -25.66 0.23
N ASN A 337 -8.73 -25.84 -0.76
CA ASN A 337 -8.78 -27.01 -1.64
C ASN A 337 -8.44 -26.66 -3.09
N ALA A 338 -7.69 -25.58 -3.35
CA ALA A 338 -7.29 -25.28 -4.72
C ALA A 338 -6.28 -26.33 -5.19
N ASN A 339 -6.73 -27.23 -6.07
CA ASN A 339 -5.81 -28.14 -6.75
C ASN A 339 -5.19 -27.40 -7.93
N GLY A 340 -3.86 -27.49 -8.07
CA GLY A 340 -3.21 -27.12 -9.31
C GLY A 340 -3.71 -28.05 -10.42
N LEU A 341 -4.46 -27.51 -11.37
CA LEU A 341 -4.85 -28.22 -12.58
C LEU A 341 -3.63 -28.61 -13.41
#